data_AF-A0A846F2Z6-F1
#
_entry.id   AF-A0A846F2Z6-F1
#
_cell.length_a   1.000
_cell.length_b   1.000
_cell.length_c   1.000
_cell.angle_alpha   90.00
_cell.angle_beta   90.00
_cell.angle_gamma   90.00
#
_symmetry.space_group_name_H-M   'P 1'
#
loop_
_entity.id
_entity.type
_entity.pdbx_description
1 polymer ?
#
loop_
_entity_poly.entity_id
_entity_poly.type
_entity_poly.pdbx_seq_one_letter_code
_entity_poly.pdbx_strand_id
1 'polypeptide(L)'
;MSFKLLICPRPFLRLLRFIITIVGGIAGMYKHNTNVFVAGDLFWYPKHRQPWVKQAPDVMVVFGRPQGDRRSYKQWEEENIPPQVVFEIASPSNSITELTNS
;
A
#
# COMPACT_ATOMS: atom_id res chain seq x y z
N MET A 1 -5.33 -10.54 -7.42
CA MET A 1 -6.06 -9.33 -7.84
C MET A 1 -6.13 -8.41 -6.63
N SER A 2 -5.83 -7.13 -6.79
CA SER A 2 -5.76 -6.15 -5.71
C SER A 2 -6.94 -5.18 -5.82
N PHE A 3 -7.60 -4.87 -4.71
CA PHE A 3 -8.62 -3.82 -4.65
C PHE A 3 -7.96 -2.48 -4.37
N LYS A 4 -8.29 -1.48 -5.18
CA LYS A 4 -7.69 -0.15 -5.11
C LYS A 4 -8.73 0.87 -4.65
N LEU A 5 -8.43 1.57 -3.55
CA LEU A 5 -9.30 2.60 -2.99
C LEU A 5 -8.68 3.98 -3.18
N LEU A 6 -9.39 4.85 -3.89
CA LEU A 6 -9.02 6.24 -4.08
C LEU A 6 -9.63 7.10 -2.96
N ILE A 7 -8.78 7.80 -2.20
CA ILE A 7 -9.19 8.73 -1.16
C ILE A 7 -8.92 10.16 -1.66
N CYS A 8 -9.98 10.98 -1.74
CA CYS A 8 -9.87 12.39 -2.12
C CYS A 8 -10.16 13.29 -0.91
N PRO A 9 -9.13 13.70 -0.13
CA PRO A 9 -9.33 14.53 1.03
C PRO A 9 -9.61 16.01 0.66
N ARG A 10 -10.45 16.68 1.44
CA ARG A 10 -10.66 18.13 1.33
C ARG A 10 -9.38 18.90 1.70
N PRO A 11 -9.16 20.14 1.18
CA PRO A 11 -7.86 20.63 0.73
C PRO A 11 -6.88 21.10 1.82
N PHE A 12 -6.91 20.54 3.03
CA PHE A 12 -6.17 21.12 4.15
C PHE A 12 -5.18 20.20 4.86
N LEU A 13 -4.91 18.99 4.36
CA LEU A 13 -4.03 18.03 5.06
C LEU A 13 -2.93 17.45 4.18
N ARG A 14 -1.72 17.34 4.76
CA ARG A 14 -0.50 16.81 4.14
C ARG A 14 -0.61 15.29 3.92
N LEU A 15 -0.27 14.80 2.72
CA LEU A 15 -0.28 13.37 2.31
C LEU A 15 0.20 12.41 3.40
N LEU A 16 1.38 12.71 3.98
CA LEU A 16 1.99 11.92 5.05
C LEU A 16 1.05 11.69 6.25
N ARG A 17 0.22 12.69 6.63
CA ARG A 17 -0.71 12.55 7.75
C ARG A 17 -1.74 11.47 7.46
N PHE A 18 -2.26 11.40 6.23
CA PHE A 18 -3.23 10.38 5.84
C PHE A 18 -2.58 9.00 5.79
N ILE A 19 -1.39 8.88 5.19
CA ILE A 19 -0.65 7.61 5.18
C ILE A 19 -0.46 7.08 6.60
N ILE A 20 0.06 7.90 7.52
CA ILE A 20 0.26 7.50 8.92
C ILE A 20 -1.05 7.13 9.60
N THR A 21 -2.11 7.90 9.35
CA THR A 21 -3.43 7.67 9.97
C THR A 21 -4.05 6.36 9.48
N ILE A 22 -3.97 6.07 8.19
CA ILE A 22 -4.51 4.85 7.59
C ILE A 22 -3.67 3.64 8.01
N VAL A 23 -2.34 3.71 7.89
CA VAL A 23 -1.44 2.62 8.32
C VAL A 23 -1.64 2.33 9.80
N GLY A 24 -1.59 3.36 10.66
CA GLY A 24 -1.78 3.21 12.10
C GLY A 24 -3.16 2.70 12.48
N GLY A 25 -4.21 3.19 11.82
CA GLY A 25 -5.58 2.73 12.03
C GLY A 25 -5.75 1.25 11.68
N ILE A 26 -5.30 0.83 10.49
CA ILE A 26 -5.40 -0.57 10.04
C ILE A 26 -4.51 -1.49 10.88
N ALA A 27 -3.26 -1.11 11.13
CA ALA A 27 -2.37 -1.87 12.00
C ALA A 27 -2.94 -2.01 13.41
N GLY A 28 -3.59 -0.96 13.94
CA GLY A 28 -4.29 -0.98 15.21
C GLY A 28 -5.48 -1.95 15.23
N MET A 29 -6.28 -1.99 14.16
CA MET A 29 -7.39 -2.96 14.03
C MET A 29 -6.89 -4.41 14.06
N TYR A 30 -5.72 -4.68 13.48
CA TYR A 30 -5.12 -6.01 13.42
C TYR A 30 -4.01 -6.25 14.46
N LYS A 31 -3.91 -5.44 15.52
CA LYS A 31 -2.80 -5.54 16.50
C LYS A 31 -2.62 -6.93 17.15
N HIS A 32 -3.68 -7.73 17.20
CA HIS A 32 -3.67 -9.10 17.74
C HIS A 32 -3.60 -10.19 16.67
N ASN A 33 -3.65 -9.82 15.39
CA ASN A 33 -3.45 -10.71 14.27
C ASN A 33 -2.12 -10.36 13.60
N THR A 34 -1.08 -11.12 13.93
CA THR A 34 0.25 -10.90 13.38
C THR A 34 0.31 -11.17 11.87
N ASN A 35 -0.69 -11.85 11.30
CA ASN A 35 -0.71 -12.30 9.91
C ASN A 35 -1.35 -11.30 8.92
N VAL A 36 -1.30 -10.02 9.25
CA VAL A 36 -1.69 -8.92 8.37
C VAL A 36 -0.57 -7.90 8.32
N PHE A 37 0.07 -7.80 7.16
CA PHE A 37 1.10 -6.82 6.88
C PHE A 37 0.46 -5.53 6.37
N VAL A 38 0.88 -4.39 6.90
CA VAL A 38 0.39 -3.07 6.54
C VAL A 38 1.60 -2.17 6.38
N ALA A 39 1.73 -1.51 5.23
CA ALA A 39 2.84 -0.60 4.98
C ALA A 39 2.36 0.63 4.21
N GLY A 40 3.02 1.76 4.44
CA GLY A 40 2.86 2.96 3.63
C GLY A 40 4.14 3.27 2.86
N ASP A 41 3.99 3.84 1.67
CA ASP A 41 5.09 4.30 0.81
C ASP A 41 6.19 3.21 0.58
N LEU A 42 5.75 1.98 0.33
CA LEU A 42 6.63 0.83 0.12
C LEU A 42 6.55 0.33 -1.32
N PHE A 43 7.70 0.19 -2.00
CA PHE A 43 7.72 -0.38 -3.35
C PHE A 43 7.23 -1.84 -3.35
N TRP A 44 6.25 -2.12 -4.19
CA TRP A 44 5.77 -3.46 -4.53
C TRP A 44 6.30 -3.92 -5.89
N TYR A 45 6.96 -5.08 -5.92
CA TYR A 45 7.42 -5.76 -7.12
C TYR A 45 6.59 -7.04 -7.35
N PRO A 46 5.65 -7.05 -8.31
CA PRO A 46 4.80 -8.21 -8.58
C PRO A 46 5.51 -9.32 -9.36
N LYS A 47 6.61 -9.03 -10.07
CA LYS A 47 7.30 -9.99 -10.95
C LYS A 47 8.79 -10.09 -10.64
N HIS A 48 9.26 -11.32 -10.44
CA HIS A 48 10.68 -11.60 -10.25
C HIS A 48 11.47 -11.30 -11.55
N ARG A 49 12.68 -10.75 -11.41
CA ARG A 49 13.61 -10.39 -12.51
C ARG A 49 13.11 -9.32 -13.49
N GLN A 50 12.00 -8.64 -13.18
CA GLN A 50 11.50 -7.51 -13.96
C GLN A 50 11.40 -6.26 -13.07
N PRO A 51 12.52 -5.70 -12.59
CA PRO A 51 12.52 -4.60 -11.61
C PRO A 51 11.86 -3.31 -12.11
N TRP A 52 11.69 -3.15 -13.43
CA TRP A 52 10.95 -2.04 -14.02
C TRP A 52 9.43 -2.17 -13.85
N VAL A 53 8.92 -3.38 -13.60
CA VAL A 53 7.51 -3.61 -13.25
C VAL A 53 7.38 -3.51 -11.74
N LYS A 54 7.10 -2.29 -11.25
CA LYS A 54 6.88 -2.01 -9.83
C LYS A 54 5.79 -0.96 -9.64
N GLN A 55 5.17 -0.99 -8.47
CA GLN A 55 4.17 -0.02 -8.03
C GLN A 55 4.59 0.50 -6.66
N ALA A 56 4.13 1.70 -6.29
CA ALA A 56 4.33 2.27 -4.96
C ALA A 56 3.00 2.83 -4.46
N PRO A 57 2.09 1.96 -4.00
CA PRO A 57 0.85 2.44 -3.41
C PRO A 57 1.14 3.25 -2.15
N ASP A 58 0.35 4.29 -1.89
CA ASP A 58 0.49 5.09 -0.67
C ASP A 58 0.33 4.23 0.59
N VAL A 59 -0.59 3.26 0.55
CA VAL A 59 -0.75 2.22 1.59
C VAL A 59 -1.08 0.88 0.94
N MET A 60 -0.49 -0.20 1.44
CA MET A 60 -0.84 -1.57 1.09
C MET A 60 -1.23 -2.38 2.33
N VAL A 61 -2.19 -3.29 2.16
CA VAL A 61 -2.59 -4.28 3.16
C VAL A 61 -2.47 -5.66 2.55
N VAL A 62 -1.72 -6.53 3.23
CA VAL A 62 -1.46 -7.89 2.79
C VAL A 62 -1.86 -8.89 3.85
N PHE A 63 -2.94 -9.62 3.59
CA PHE A 63 -3.38 -10.72 4.43
C PHE A 63 -2.53 -11.96 4.18
N GLY A 64 -2.27 -12.72 5.24
CA GLY A 64 -1.43 -13.92 5.17
C GLY A 64 0.06 -13.65 5.31
N ARG A 65 0.46 -12.40 5.60
CA ARG A 65 1.87 -12.01 5.74
C ARG A 65 2.12 -11.38 7.11
N PRO A 66 3.21 -11.75 7.80
CA PRO A 66 3.54 -11.17 9.07
C PRO A 66 4.04 -9.73 8.97
N GLN A 67 3.77 -8.95 10.02
CA GLN A 67 4.43 -7.66 10.24
C GLN A 67 5.96 -7.82 10.30
N GLY A 68 6.68 -6.80 9.87
CA GLY A 68 8.14 -6.78 9.84
C GLY A 68 8.69 -5.80 8.83
N ASP A 69 9.88 -5.28 9.10
CA ASP A 69 10.53 -4.28 8.27
C ASP A 69 10.94 -4.84 6.91
N ARG A 70 10.66 -4.06 5.87
CA ARG A 70 10.99 -4.39 4.49
C ARG A 70 11.50 -3.15 3.79
N ARG A 71 12.56 -3.30 2.99
CA ARG A 71 12.99 -2.25 2.04
C ARG A 71 12.05 -2.15 0.84
N SER A 72 11.39 -3.25 0.50
CA SER A 72 10.43 -3.40 -0.60
C SER A 72 9.61 -4.65 -0.38
N TYR A 73 8.37 -4.65 -0.83
CA TYR A 73 7.53 -5.84 -0.90
C TYR A 73 7.75 -6.57 -2.24
N LYS A 74 8.52 -7.64 -2.24
CA LYS A 74 8.76 -8.45 -3.44
C LYS A 74 7.89 -9.69 -3.39
N GLN A 75 6.90 -9.78 -4.27
CA GLN A 75 5.87 -10.81 -4.19
C GLN A 75 6.45 -12.25 -4.20
N TRP A 76 7.55 -12.49 -4.91
CA TRP A 76 8.21 -13.80 -4.95
C TRP A 76 8.94 -14.19 -3.64
N GLU A 77 9.28 -13.23 -2.78
CA GLU A 77 9.82 -13.47 -1.43
C GLU A 77 8.69 -13.64 -0.40
N GLU A 78 7.43 -13.44 -0.82
CA GLU A 78 6.24 -13.37 0.04
C GLU A 78 5.19 -14.40 -0.37
N GLU A 79 5.63 -15.61 -0.73
CA GLU A 79 4.77 -16.73 -1.14
C GLU A 79 3.88 -16.44 -2.36
N ASN A 80 4.31 -15.49 -3.19
CA ASN A 80 3.55 -14.98 -4.33
C ASN A 80 2.20 -14.34 -3.97
N ILE A 81 2.03 -13.88 -2.73
CA ILE A 81 0.84 -13.17 -2.28
C ILE A 81 0.96 -11.70 -2.70
N PRO A 82 0.03 -11.16 -3.51
CA PRO A 82 -0.01 -9.71 -3.78
C PRO A 82 -0.76 -8.99 -2.64
N PRO A 83 -0.57 -7.67 -2.47
CA PRO A 83 -1.48 -6.87 -1.66
C PRO A 83 -2.92 -7.05 -2.11
N GLN A 84 -3.81 -7.36 -1.18
CA GLN A 84 -5.23 -7.51 -1.49
C GLN A 84 -5.95 -6.17 -1.46
N VAL A 85 -5.45 -5.20 -0.68
CA VAL A 85 -5.97 -3.83 -0.64
C VAL A 85 -4.82 -2.85 -0.80
N VAL A 86 -5.02 -1.86 -1.67
CA VAL A 86 -4.14 -0.71 -1.83
C VAL A 86 -4.94 0.57 -1.73
N PHE A 87 -4.38 1.60 -1.10
CA PHE A 87 -4.96 2.93 -1.04
C PHE A 87 -4.08 3.90 -1.83
N GLU A 88 -4.72 4.77 -2.58
CA GLU A 88 -4.12 5.96 -3.19
C GLU A 88 -4.81 7.20 -2.62
N ILE A 89 -4.02 8.18 -2.19
CA ILE A 89 -4.51 9.43 -1.62
C ILE A 89 -4.28 10.53 -2.65
N ALA A 90 -5.37 11.03 -3.23
CA ALA A 90 -5.29 12.08 -4.23
C ALA A 90 -4.73 13.37 -3.62
N SER A 91 -3.68 13.91 -4.24
CA SER A 91 -3.25 15.28 -4.04
C SER A 91 -3.87 16.19 -5.11
N PRO A 92 -3.97 17.52 -4.88
CA PRO A 92 -4.50 18.46 -5.87
C PRO A 92 -3.79 18.43 -7.23
N SER A 93 -2.54 17.95 -7.28
CA SER A 93 -1.74 17.82 -8.49
C SER A 93 -1.90 16.48 -9.22
N ASN A 94 -2.55 15.48 -8.62
CA ASN A 94 -2.74 14.18 -9.27
C ASN A 94 -3.95 14.17 -10.18
N SER A 95 -3.83 13.49 -11.31
CA SER A 95 -4.98 13.15 -12.13
C SER A 95 -5.62 11.84 -11.66
N ILE A 96 -6.94 11.71 -11.79
CA ILE A 96 -7.65 10.45 -11.49
C ILE A 96 -7.09 9.30 -12.35
N THR A 97 -6.71 9.59 -13.60
CA THR A 97 -6.12 8.61 -14.52
C THR A 97 -4.75 8.10 -14.03
N GLU A 98 -3.90 9.00 -13.51
CA GLU A 98 -2.62 8.63 -12.91
C GLU A 98 -2.83 7.71 -11.70
N LEU A 99 -3.77 8.07 -10.83
CA LEU A 99 -4.05 7.30 -9.62
C LEU A 99 -4.78 5.98 -9.88
N THR A 100 -5.46 5.81 -11.01
CA THR A 100 -6.15 4.55 -11.34
C THR A 100 -5.27 3.56 -12.10
N ASN A 101 -4.23 4.05 -12.77
CA ASN A 101 -3.28 3.22 -13.53
C ASN A 101 -1.99 2.89 -12.75
N SER A 102 -1.79 3.45 -11.56
CA SER A 102 -0.65 3.14 -10.69
C SER A 102 -0.69 1.76 -10.07
#